data_AF-W1YC85-F1
#
_entry.id   AF-W1YC85-F1
#
_cell.length_a   1.000
_cell.length_b   1.000
_cell.length_c   1.000
_cell.angle_alpha   90.00
_cell.angle_beta   90.00
_cell.angle_gamma   90.00
#
_symmetry.space_group_name_H-M   'P 1'
#
loop_
_entity.id
_entity.type
_entity.pdbx_description
1 polymer ?
#
loop_
_entity_poly.entity_id
_entity_poly.type
_entity_poly.pdbx_seq_one_letter_code
_entity_poly.pdbx_strand_id
1 'polypeptide(L)' 'KPVIVKLSPNVTDIVEIAKAVEAGGGNGVSLINTLLGMAIDIHRRKPVLGNTYGGLSGPAVKPVALRMVHQVYKGVTI' A
#
# COMPACT_ATOMS: atom_id res chain seq x y z
N LYS A 1 14.07 -20.45 -0.76
CA LYS A 1 13.75 -19.47 -1.83
C LYS A 1 13.45 -18.13 -1.14
N PRO A 2 13.87 -16.98 -1.69
CA PRO A 2 13.63 -15.68 -1.05
C PRO A 2 12.14 -15.37 -0.97
N VAL A 3 11.72 -14.75 0.13
CA VAL A 3 10.34 -14.32 0.39
C VAL A 3 10.27 -12.79 0.41
N ILE A 4 9.49 -12.22 -0.50
CA ILE A 4 9.26 -10.77 -0.61
C ILE A 4 7.82 -10.46 -0.20
N VAL A 5 7.63 -9.60 0.82
CA VAL A 5 6.30 -9.30 1.36
C VAL A 5 5.73 -8.03 0.74
N LYS A 6 4.52 -8.09 0.18
CA LYS A 6 3.86 -6.93 -0.45
C LYS A 6 3.04 -6.15 0.58
N LEU A 7 3.44 -4.92 0.88
CA LEU A 7 2.84 -4.13 1.96
C LEU A 7 1.69 -3.24 1.48
N SER A 8 0.67 -3.13 2.32
CA SER A 8 -0.47 -2.23 2.12
C SER A 8 -0.09 -0.80 2.49
N PRO A 9 -0.45 0.22 1.67
CA PRO A 9 -0.24 1.62 2.03
C PRO A 9 -1.27 2.16 3.04
N ASN A 10 -2.33 1.40 3.34
CA ASN A 10 -3.46 1.86 4.16
C ASN A 10 -3.16 1.71 5.66
N VAL A 11 -2.06 2.30 6.10
CA VAL A 11 -1.51 2.19 7.47
C VAL A 11 -0.95 3.53 7.92
N THR A 12 -0.89 3.76 9.23
CA THR A 12 -0.35 5.01 9.78
C THR A 12 1.17 5.11 9.58
N ASP A 13 1.90 4.04 9.92
CA ASP A 13 3.34 3.94 9.74
C ASP A 13 3.71 2.66 8.97
N ILE A 14 4.22 2.84 7.76
CA ILE A 14 4.65 1.74 6.89
C ILE A 14 6.03 1.19 7.29
N VAL A 15 6.84 2.00 7.98
CA VAL A 15 8.21 1.62 8.40
C VAL A 15 8.14 0.57 9.51
N GLU A 16 7.22 0.71 10.46
CA GLU A 16 7.02 -0.31 11.49
C GLU A 16 6.65 -1.67 10.91
N ILE A 17 5.79 -1.70 9.89
CA ILE A 17 5.41 -2.95 9.22
C ILE A 17 6.60 -3.54 8.46
N ALA A 18 7.39 -2.72 7.78
CA ALA A 18 8.59 -3.21 7.09
C ALA A 18 9.63 -3.78 8.08
N LYS A 19 9.82 -3.14 9.24
CA LYS A 19 10.68 -3.66 10.32
C LYS A 19 10.15 -4.98 10.88
N ALA A 20 8.84 -5.15 10.98
CA ALA A 20 8.25 -6.43 11.39
C ALA A 20 8.52 -7.55 10.37
N VAL A 21 8.52 -7.23 9.07
CA VAL A 21 8.92 -8.19 8.02
C VAL A 21 10.40 -8.56 8.14
N GLU A 22 11.28 -7.58 8.37
CA GLU A 22 12.70 -7.81 8.61
C GLU A 22 12.95 -8.71 9.82
N ALA A 23 12.34 -8.38 10.96
CA ALA A 23 12.42 -9.17 12.18
C ALA A 23 11.85 -10.59 12.01
N GLY A 24 10.87 -10.76 11.13
CA GLY A 24 10.30 -12.06 10.76
C GLY A 24 11.15 -12.90 9.80
N GLY A 25 12.34 -12.43 9.40
CA GLY A 25 13.23 -13.13 8.47
C GLY A 25 12.82 -12.99 6.99
N GLY A 26 12.01 -11.99 6.65
CA GLY A 26 11.70 -11.65 5.26
C GLY A 26 12.95 -11.23 4.49
N ASN A 27 12.99 -11.51 3.19
CA ASN A 27 14.14 -11.22 2.33
C ASN A 27 13.96 -9.94 1.49
N GLY A 28 12.91 -9.17 1.78
CA GLY A 28 12.61 -7.92 1.11
C GLY A 28 11.13 -7.56 1.17
N VAL A 29 10.82 -6.34 0.76
CA VAL A 29 9.46 -5.81 0.71
C VAL A 29 9.12 -5.25 -0.67
N SER A 30 7.87 -5.42 -1.09
CA SER A 30 7.31 -4.81 -2.30
C SER A 30 6.30 -3.75 -1.91
N LEU A 31 6.51 -2.52 -2.40
CA LEU A 31 5.72 -1.34 -2.07
C LEU A 31 5.18 -0.68 -3.33
N ILE A 32 3.94 -0.23 -3.40
CA ILE A 32 2.82 -0.39 -2.46
C ILE A 32 1.74 -1.28 -3.08
N ASN A 33 0.88 -1.85 -2.25
CA ASN A 33 -0.45 -2.26 -2.72
C ASN A 33 -1.32 -1.03 -3.04
N THR A 34 -2.58 -1.25 -3.45
CA THR A 34 -3.50 -0.15 -3.76
C THR A 34 -3.91 0.67 -2.54
N LEU A 35 -4.16 1.96 -2.75
CA LEU A 35 -4.87 2.78 -1.77
C LEU A 35 -6.36 2.44 -1.83
N LEU A 36 -7.10 2.68 -0.74
CA LEU A 36 -8.55 2.57 -0.79
C LEU A 36 -9.17 3.83 -1.42
N GLY A 37 -10.15 3.61 -2.29
CA GLY A 37 -10.94 4.66 -2.90
C GLY A 37 -12.36 4.20 -3.18
N MET A 38 -13.21 5.14 -3.61
CA MET A 38 -14.58 4.85 -4.04
C MET A 38 -14.98 5.83 -5.14
N ALA A 39 -15.99 5.46 -5.92
CA ALA A 39 -16.69 6.34 -6.83
C ALA A 39 -18.18 6.30 -6.50
N ILE A 40 -18.84 7.45 -6.53
CA ILE A 40 -20.28 7.59 -6.22
C ILE A 40 -20.99 8.05 -7.49
N ASP A 41 -22.03 7.32 -7.89
CA ASP A 41 -23.01 7.81 -8.84
C ASP A 41 -23.96 8.75 -8.10
N ILE A 42 -23.86 10.05 -8.39
CA ILE A 42 -24.61 11.11 -7.70
C ILE A 42 -26.10 11.08 -8.03
N HIS A 43 -26.50 10.54 -9.18
CA HIS A 43 -27.91 10.44 -9.57
C HIS A 43 -28.58 9.23 -8.91
N ARG A 44 -27.86 8.11 -8.85
CA ARG A 44 -28.34 6.90 -8.16
C ARG A 44 -28.13 6.94 -6.64
N ARG A 45 -27.30 7.88 -6.16
CA ARG A 45 -26.90 8.02 -4.75
C ARG A 45 -26.31 6.72 -4.18
N LYS A 46 -25.52 6.02 -5.00
CA LYS A 46 -24.96 4.70 -4.67
C LYS A 46 -23.49 4.60 -5.13
N PRO A 47 -22.68 3.73 -4.49
CA PRO A 47 -21.36 3.40 -5.00
C PRO A 47 -21.43 2.83 -6.42
N VAL A 48 -20.47 3.21 -7.26
CA VAL A 48 -20.30 2.64 -8.60
C VAL A 48 -19.77 1.21 -8.53
N LEU A 49 -18.93 0.94 -7.53
CA LEU A 49 -18.33 -0.38 -7.31
C LEU A 49 -19.25 -1.27 -6.49
N GLY A 50 -19.39 -2.54 -6.88
CA GLY A 50 -20.20 -3.52 -6.15
C GLY A 50 -19.71 -3.78 -4.71
N ASN A 51 -18.41 -3.60 -4.44
CA ASN A 51 -17.83 -3.81 -3.11
C ASN A 51 -17.68 -2.50 -2.29
N THR A 52 -18.41 -1.44 -2.64
CA THR A 52 -18.36 -0.07 -2.07
C THR A 52 -17.01 0.64 -2.25
N TYR A 53 -15.93 0.04 -1.76
CA TYR A 53 -14.56 0.47 -1.92
C TYR A 53 -13.83 -0.39 -2.94
N GLY A 54 -12.79 0.19 -3.55
CA GLY A 54 -11.89 -0.50 -4.46
C GLY A 54 -10.46 -0.02 -4.30
N GLY A 55 -9.55 -0.68 -5.00
CA GLY A 55 -8.15 -0.28 -5.05
C GLY A 55 -7.92 0.87 -6.04
N LEU A 56 -7.44 2.01 -5.54
CA LEU A 56 -6.88 3.09 -6.34
C LEU A 56 -5.42 2.77 -6.70
N SER A 57 -5.12 2.84 -7.99
CA SER A 57 -3.81 2.54 -8.57
C SER A 57 -3.47 3.51 -9.71
N GLY A 58 -2.40 3.22 -10.47
CA GLY A 58 -1.97 4.02 -11.60
C GLY A 58 -1.17 5.27 -11.21
N PRO A 59 -0.96 6.21 -12.16
CA PRO A 59 -0.13 7.40 -11.93
C PRO A 59 -0.57 8.26 -10.75
N ALA A 60 -1.86 8.26 -10.42
CA ALA A 60 -2.44 9.01 -9.32
C ALA A 60 -1.83 8.66 -7.95
N VAL A 61 -1.40 7.40 -7.74
CA VAL A 61 -0.84 6.97 -6.45
C VAL A 61 0.69 7.03 -6.40
N LYS A 62 1.36 7.39 -7.51
CA LYS A 62 2.83 7.41 -7.60
C LYS A 62 3.49 8.29 -6.52
N PRO A 63 3.02 9.52 -6.22
CA PRO A 63 3.64 10.34 -5.18
C PRO A 63 3.60 9.68 -3.80
N VAL A 64 2.50 8.99 -3.46
CA VAL A 64 2.36 8.27 -2.20
C VAL A 64 3.30 7.06 -2.15
N ALA A 65 3.37 6.31 -3.25
CA ALA A 65 4.28 5.16 -3.37
C ALA A 65 5.75 5.59 -3.20
N LEU A 66 6.18 6.66 -3.87
CA LEU A 66 7.55 7.18 -3.77
C LEU A 66 7.90 7.62 -2.34
N ARG A 67 7.00 8.33 -1.66
CA ARG A 67 7.18 8.71 -0.25
C ARG A 67 7.39 7.48 0.63
N MET A 68 6.53 6.46 0.50
CA MET A 68 6.59 5.25 1.33
C MET A 68 7.84 4.41 1.04
N VAL A 69 8.21 4.25 -0.23
CA VAL A 69 9.47 3.57 -0.60
C VAL A 69 10.66 4.28 0.03
N HIS A 70 10.72 5.62 -0.05
CA HIS A 70 11.81 6.39 0.55
C HIS A 70 11.82 6.31 2.09
N GLN A 71 10.66 6.26 2.74
CA GLN A 71 10.57 6.06 4.20
C GLN A 71 11.08 4.67 4.61
N VAL A 72 10.61 3.62 3.93
CA VAL A 72 11.00 2.24 4.24
C VAL A 72 12.47 2.00 3.95
N TYR A 73 12.99 2.52 2.83
CA TYR A 73 14.40 2.43 2.48
C TYR A 73 15.34 2.93 3.60
N LYS A 74 14.92 3.93 4.38
CA LYS A 74 15.70 4.46 5.51
C LYS A 74 15.56 3.66 6.80
N GLY A 75 14.58 2.76 6.87
CA GLY A 75 14.14 2.13 8.12
C GLY A 75 14.42 0.64 8.25
N VAL A 76 14.83 -0.04 7.17
CA VAL A 76 15.16 -1.48 7.14
C VAL A 76 16.41 -1.73 6.30
N THR A 77 16.99 -2.93 6.41
CA THR A 77 18.19 -3.38 5.69
C THR A 77 17.99 -4.60 4.79
N ILE A 78 16.74 -5.07 4.67
CA ILE A 78 16.29 -6.19 3.81
C ILE A 78 15.75 -5.75 2.45
#